data_AF-A0A3B0WTR4-F1
#
_entry.id   AF-A0A3B0WTR4-F1
#
_cell.length_a   1.000
_cell.length_b   1.000
_cell.length_c   1.000
_cell.angle_alpha   90.00
_cell.angle_beta   90.00
_cell.angle_gamma   90.00
#
_symmetry.space_group_name_H-M   'P 1'
#
loop_
_entity.id
_entity.type
_entity.pdbx_description
1 polymer ?
#
loop_
_entity_poly.entity_id
_entity_poly.type
_entity_poly.pdbx_seq_one_letter_code
_entity_poly.pdbx_strand_id
1 'polypeptide(L)'
;MNYLNIALKFFVLLLISYNLNASNYRVVDVHSNDSLNVRSNAAYKSDVVGALKYDAENIILTGEKIQKGKSLWVEIKYKDITGWVNSRYLSEQVVPTKSGTNVFIKNLNCNGSEPDWVLKFDVHKNIIEFESLSFSKQMFLSQSVKASKNNTNKWFVTAKAIKGKEKLNISIIETNQCSDDMSDFVYRYSMIINTIDNGVYSGCCNRKANQ
;
A
#
# COMPACT_ATOMS: atom_id res chain seq x y z
N MET A 1 5.73 -54.12 30.17
CA MET A 1 6.80 -54.24 29.17
C MET A 1 6.19 -54.22 27.78
N ASN A 2 6.50 -53.19 26.99
CA ASN A 2 6.90 -53.32 25.59
C ASN A 2 7.32 -51.94 25.08
N TYR A 3 8.65 -51.77 25.04
CA TYR A 3 9.33 -50.72 24.31
C TYR A 3 9.34 -51.10 22.84
N LEU A 4 8.94 -50.18 21.95
CA LEU A 4 9.52 -50.14 20.61
C LEU A 4 9.55 -48.71 20.07
N ASN A 5 10.77 -48.20 19.95
CA ASN A 5 11.17 -46.99 19.26
C ASN A 5 10.61 -46.93 17.82
N ILE A 6 10.39 -45.72 17.30
CA ILE A 6 11.16 -45.16 16.19
C ILE A 6 10.87 -43.66 16.12
N ALA A 7 11.94 -42.89 16.26
CA ALA A 7 11.98 -41.47 15.99
C ALA A 7 11.58 -41.19 14.53
N LEU A 8 10.53 -40.40 14.31
CA LEU A 8 10.32 -39.73 13.03
C LEU A 8 10.61 -38.24 13.21
N LYS A 9 11.77 -37.87 12.66
CA LYS A 9 12.30 -36.51 12.57
C LYS A 9 11.32 -35.57 11.87
N PHE A 10 11.21 -34.36 12.42
CA PHE A 10 11.06 -33.07 11.75
C PHE A 10 10.41 -33.05 10.35
N PHE A 11 9.21 -32.47 10.29
CA PHE A 11 8.96 -31.43 9.29
C PHE A 11 8.08 -30.35 9.92
N VAL A 12 8.75 -29.30 10.40
CA VAL A 12 8.10 -28.04 10.75
C VAL A 12 7.60 -27.45 9.45
N LEU A 13 6.32 -27.66 9.14
CA LEU A 13 5.62 -26.86 8.14
C LEU A 13 5.33 -25.51 8.79
N LEU A 14 6.37 -24.67 8.81
CA LEU A 14 6.25 -23.25 9.04
C LEU A 14 5.41 -22.72 7.86
N LEU A 15 4.10 -22.65 8.03
CA LEU A 15 3.25 -21.89 7.13
C LEU A 15 3.65 -20.43 7.31
N ILE A 16 4.63 -19.99 6.52
CA ILE A 16 4.94 -18.59 6.34
C ILE A 16 3.66 -17.99 5.77
N SER A 17 2.90 -17.29 6.60
CA SER A 17 1.79 -16.46 6.15
C SER A 17 2.39 -15.38 5.26
N TYR A 18 2.45 -15.64 3.95
CA TYR A 18 2.72 -14.61 2.97
C TYR A 18 1.55 -13.63 3.04
N ASN A 19 1.69 -12.60 3.85
CA ASN A 19 0.86 -11.41 3.75
C ASN A 19 1.26 -10.71 2.46
N LEU A 20 0.72 -11.20 1.33
CA LEU A 20 0.66 -10.41 0.13
C LEU A 20 -0.18 -9.18 0.51
N ASN A 21 0.44 -8.01 0.45
CA ASN A 21 -0.29 -6.75 0.50
C ASN A 21 -1.32 -6.76 -0.64
N ALA A 22 -2.54 -7.22 -0.35
CA ALA A 22 -3.62 -7.29 -1.31
C ALA A 22 -4.15 -5.87 -1.49
N SER A 23 -3.51 -5.11 -2.37
CA SER A 23 -4.10 -3.88 -2.91
C SER A 23 -5.34 -4.27 -3.70
N ASN A 24 -6.46 -3.64 -3.40
CA ASN A 24 -7.66 -3.74 -4.22
C ASN A 24 -7.47 -2.93 -5.50
N TYR A 25 -8.15 -3.34 -6.56
CA TYR A 25 -8.16 -2.71 -7.88
C TYR A 25 -9.58 -2.35 -8.27
N ARG A 26 -9.69 -1.39 -9.19
CA ARG A 26 -10.92 -0.99 -9.85
C ARG A 26 -10.78 -1.01 -11.36
N VAL A 27 -11.89 -1.13 -12.07
CA VAL A 27 -11.93 -0.96 -13.52
C VAL A 27 -11.69 0.50 -13.88
N VAL A 28 -10.91 0.73 -14.94
CA VAL A 28 -10.66 2.03 -15.56
C VAL A 28 -10.67 1.89 -17.07
N ASP A 29 -10.86 3.01 -17.79
CA ASP A 29 -10.80 3.09 -19.25
C ASP A 29 -11.77 2.14 -19.98
N VAL A 30 -12.93 1.88 -19.36
CA VAL A 30 -14.08 1.17 -19.94
C VAL A 30 -15.26 2.15 -19.98
N HIS A 31 -15.98 2.21 -21.10
CA HIS A 31 -17.13 3.10 -21.25
C HIS A 31 -18.27 2.70 -20.29
N SER A 32 -19.08 3.67 -19.86
CA SER A 32 -20.13 3.45 -18.86
C SER A 32 -21.25 2.50 -19.30
N ASN A 33 -21.41 2.30 -20.61
CA ASN A 33 -22.35 1.34 -21.20
C ASN A 33 -21.68 0.00 -21.60
N ASP A 34 -20.44 -0.25 -21.16
CA ASP A 34 -19.66 -1.44 -21.48
C ASP A 34 -19.14 -2.14 -20.20
N SER A 35 -18.49 -3.28 -20.38
CA SER A 35 -17.94 -4.11 -19.31
C SER A 35 -16.58 -4.70 -19.69
N LEU A 36 -15.72 -4.85 -18.69
CA LEU A 36 -14.46 -5.55 -18.85
C LEU A 36 -14.70 -7.06 -18.76
N ASN A 37 -14.48 -7.77 -19.86
CA ASN A 37 -14.57 -9.22 -19.90
C ASN A 37 -13.48 -9.88 -19.05
N VAL A 38 -13.90 -10.80 -18.17
CA VAL A 38 -13.03 -11.74 -17.45
C VAL A 38 -12.99 -13.04 -18.22
N ARG A 39 -11.80 -13.52 -18.56
CA ARG A 39 -11.61 -14.65 -19.47
C ARG A 39 -10.99 -15.87 -18.79
N SER A 40 -11.26 -17.06 -19.31
CA SER A 40 -10.71 -18.33 -18.80
C SER A 40 -9.19 -18.43 -18.94
N ASN A 41 -8.58 -17.66 -19.85
CA ASN A 41 -7.13 -17.61 -20.06
C ASN A 41 -6.72 -16.21 -20.54
N ALA A 42 -5.43 -15.88 -20.42
CA ALA A 42 -4.79 -14.64 -20.86
C ALA A 42 -4.79 -14.49 -22.40
N ALA A 43 -5.94 -14.39 -23.07
CA ALA A 43 -6.04 -14.27 -24.51
C ALA A 43 -7.35 -13.57 -24.93
N TYR A 44 -7.34 -12.82 -26.03
CA TYR A 44 -8.57 -12.17 -26.52
C TYR A 44 -9.63 -13.15 -27.06
N LYS A 45 -9.21 -14.37 -27.45
CA LYS A 45 -10.08 -15.40 -28.03
C LYS A 45 -10.52 -16.48 -27.03
N SER A 46 -10.06 -16.43 -25.77
CA SER A 46 -10.49 -17.39 -24.74
C SER A 46 -11.91 -17.07 -24.28
N ASP A 47 -12.60 -18.09 -23.76
CA ASP A 47 -13.98 -17.96 -23.30
C ASP A 47 -14.13 -16.88 -22.22
N VAL A 48 -15.24 -16.15 -22.30
CA VAL A 48 -15.61 -15.17 -21.27
C VAL A 48 -16.29 -15.93 -20.13
N VAL A 49 -15.70 -15.86 -18.94
CA VAL A 49 -16.19 -16.54 -17.72
C VAL A 49 -16.86 -15.56 -16.75
N GLY A 50 -16.82 -14.27 -17.06
CA GLY A 50 -17.47 -13.24 -16.28
C GLY A 50 -17.27 -11.85 -16.90
N ALA A 51 -17.90 -10.85 -16.28
CA ALA A 51 -17.78 -9.46 -16.69
C ALA A 51 -17.73 -8.54 -15.47
N LEU A 52 -16.87 -7.54 -15.52
CA LEU A 52 -16.78 -6.46 -14.54
C LEU A 52 -17.44 -5.21 -15.12
N LYS A 53 -18.30 -4.56 -14.34
CA LYS A 53 -18.84 -3.24 -14.72
C LYS A 53 -17.71 -2.23 -14.87
N TYR A 54 -17.96 -1.19 -15.66
CA TYR A 54 -17.00 -0.11 -15.93
C TYR A 54 -16.45 0.57 -14.66
N ASP A 55 -17.21 0.52 -13.55
CA ASP A 55 -16.91 1.09 -12.24
C ASP A 55 -16.69 0.02 -11.16
N ALA A 56 -16.47 -1.23 -11.54
CA ALA A 56 -16.29 -2.31 -10.56
C ALA A 56 -15.05 -2.07 -9.68
N GLU A 57 -15.24 -2.28 -8.37
CA GLU A 57 -14.25 -2.08 -7.31
C GLU A 57 -14.02 -3.36 -6.50
N ASN A 58 -13.00 -3.37 -5.65
CA ASN A 58 -12.58 -4.45 -4.76
C ASN A 58 -12.13 -5.70 -5.52
N ILE A 59 -11.44 -5.48 -6.64
CA ILE A 59 -10.84 -6.53 -7.46
C ILE A 59 -9.48 -6.91 -6.85
N ILE A 60 -9.26 -8.20 -6.62
CA ILE A 60 -8.02 -8.69 -6.01
C ILE A 60 -7.18 -9.32 -7.12
N LEU A 61 -5.91 -8.93 -7.25
CA LEU A 61 -4.96 -9.68 -8.10
C LEU A 61 -4.46 -10.91 -7.35
N THR A 62 -4.41 -12.06 -8.00
CA THR A 62 -3.86 -13.29 -7.38
C THR A 62 -2.33 -13.25 -7.32
N GLY A 63 -1.71 -12.40 -8.14
CA GLY A 63 -0.26 -12.30 -8.30
C GLY A 63 0.22 -12.88 -9.63
N GLU A 64 -0.58 -13.75 -10.25
CA GLU A 64 -0.27 -14.38 -11.54
C GLU A 64 -0.37 -13.38 -12.69
N LYS A 65 0.63 -13.41 -13.58
CA LYS A 65 0.78 -12.48 -14.71
C LYS A 65 1.29 -13.19 -15.95
N ILE A 66 0.70 -12.88 -17.09
CA ILE A 66 1.13 -13.41 -18.40
C ILE A 66 1.27 -12.25 -19.39
N GLN A 67 2.47 -12.07 -19.92
CA GLN A 67 2.71 -11.16 -21.03
C GLN A 67 2.40 -11.85 -22.36
N LYS A 68 1.49 -11.30 -23.18
CA LYS A 68 1.26 -11.73 -24.57
C LYS A 68 1.38 -10.55 -25.52
N GLY A 69 2.47 -10.51 -26.28
CA GLY A 69 2.81 -9.38 -27.13
C GLY A 69 2.93 -8.10 -26.32
N LYS A 70 2.15 -7.07 -26.67
CA LYS A 70 2.09 -5.78 -25.95
C LYS A 70 1.12 -5.78 -24.77
N SER A 71 0.37 -6.86 -24.55
CA SER A 71 -0.67 -6.93 -23.52
C SER A 71 -0.17 -7.70 -22.30
N LEU A 72 -0.25 -7.06 -21.13
CA LEU A 72 -0.08 -7.72 -19.85
C LEU A 72 -1.45 -8.20 -19.37
N TRP A 73 -1.56 -9.49 -19.10
CA TRP A 73 -2.73 -10.10 -18.49
C TRP A 73 -2.44 -10.41 -17.04
N VAL A 74 -3.42 -10.17 -16.18
CA VAL A 74 -3.36 -10.52 -14.76
C VAL A 74 -4.56 -11.37 -14.41
N GLU A 75 -4.35 -12.35 -13.54
CA GLU A 75 -5.43 -13.12 -12.97
C GLU A 75 -6.00 -12.38 -11.76
N ILE A 76 -7.33 -12.35 -11.70
CA ILE A 76 -8.10 -11.66 -10.67
C ILE A 76 -9.01 -12.62 -9.93
N LYS A 77 -9.38 -12.22 -8.72
CA LYS A 77 -10.55 -12.72 -8.00
C LYS A 77 -11.52 -11.56 -7.77
N TYR A 78 -12.78 -11.75 -8.17
CA TYR A 78 -13.85 -10.79 -7.98
C TYR A 78 -15.15 -11.51 -7.67
N LYS A 79 -15.65 -11.35 -6.44
CA LYS A 79 -16.77 -12.17 -5.91
C LYS A 79 -16.45 -13.66 -6.11
N ASP A 80 -17.32 -14.39 -6.79
CA ASP A 80 -17.18 -15.82 -7.08
C ASP A 80 -16.48 -16.11 -8.43
N ILE A 81 -15.97 -15.06 -9.09
CA ILE A 81 -15.31 -15.17 -10.40
C ILE A 81 -13.78 -15.14 -10.21
N THR A 82 -13.11 -16.11 -10.82
CA THR A 82 -11.65 -16.11 -11.01
C THR A 82 -11.34 -16.23 -12.49
N GLY A 83 -10.43 -15.40 -12.99
CA GLY A 83 -10.02 -15.42 -14.39
C GLY A 83 -9.12 -14.25 -14.77
N TRP A 84 -8.87 -14.11 -16.06
CA TRP A 84 -7.85 -13.22 -16.63
C TRP A 84 -8.46 -11.96 -17.24
N VAL A 85 -7.85 -10.81 -16.94
CA VAL A 85 -8.18 -9.53 -17.57
C VAL A 85 -6.91 -8.85 -18.07
N ASN A 86 -7.04 -7.96 -19.06
CA ASN A 86 -5.93 -7.13 -19.49
C ASN A 86 -5.69 -6.02 -18.45
N SER A 87 -4.46 -5.93 -17.94
CA SER A 87 -4.11 -5.04 -16.84
C SER A 87 -4.28 -3.56 -17.16
N ARG A 88 -4.33 -3.17 -18.45
CA ARG A 88 -4.55 -1.79 -18.87
C ARG A 88 -5.89 -1.20 -18.39
N TYR A 89 -6.87 -2.06 -18.12
CA TYR A 89 -8.20 -1.67 -17.67
C TYR A 89 -8.34 -1.76 -16.15
N LEU A 90 -7.23 -1.96 -15.43
CA LEU A 90 -7.20 -1.98 -13.98
C LEU A 90 -6.33 -0.86 -13.46
N SER A 91 -6.81 -0.22 -12.41
CA SER A 91 -6.02 0.71 -11.61
C SER A 91 -6.14 0.33 -10.14
N GLU A 92 -5.09 0.59 -9.38
CA GLU A 92 -5.11 0.40 -7.93
C GLU A 92 -6.26 1.24 -7.35
N GLN A 93 -7.15 0.60 -6.60
CA GLN A 93 -8.28 1.26 -6.00
C GLN A 93 -7.81 2.05 -4.80
N VAL A 94 -8.05 3.35 -4.87
CA VAL A 94 -7.93 4.22 -3.71
C VAL A 94 -9.17 4.00 -2.88
N VAL A 95 -9.05 3.33 -1.74
CA VAL A 95 -10.16 3.25 -0.79
C VAL A 95 -10.35 4.65 -0.23
N PRO A 96 -11.53 5.28 -0.37
CA PRO A 96 -11.83 6.50 0.34
C PRO A 96 -11.76 6.17 1.84
N THR A 97 -10.66 6.53 2.48
CA THR A 97 -10.66 6.69 3.93
C THR A 97 -11.75 7.72 4.24
N LYS A 98 -12.42 7.63 5.39
CA LYS A 98 -13.60 8.44 5.80
C LYS A 98 -13.42 9.98 5.74
N SER A 99 -12.36 10.48 5.11
CA SER A 99 -12.06 11.87 4.80
C SER A 99 -11.91 12.09 3.27
N GLY A 100 -12.95 11.79 2.48
CA GLY A 100 -13.33 12.47 1.22
C GLY A 100 -12.24 12.90 0.21
N THR A 101 -11.07 12.27 0.16
CA THR A 101 -9.99 12.65 -0.76
C THR A 101 -9.31 11.40 -1.32
N ASN A 102 -9.18 11.36 -2.64
CA ASN A 102 -8.41 10.35 -3.35
C ASN A 102 -6.93 10.59 -3.09
N VAL A 103 -6.36 9.94 -2.08
CA VAL A 103 -4.95 10.09 -1.71
C VAL A 103 -4.18 8.87 -2.24
N PHE A 104 -3.28 9.09 -3.21
CA PHE A 104 -2.43 8.05 -3.84
C PHE A 104 -1.19 7.70 -3.00
N ILE A 105 -1.23 7.93 -1.69
CA ILE A 105 -0.08 7.60 -0.84
C ILE A 105 -0.12 6.09 -0.59
N LYS A 106 0.88 5.37 -1.13
CA LYS A 106 1.16 3.98 -0.72
C LYS A 106 1.72 3.97 0.70
N ASN A 107 1.82 2.79 1.30
CA ASN A 107 2.48 2.64 2.60
C ASN A 107 3.82 3.39 2.62
N LEU A 108 4.02 4.19 3.67
CA LEU A 108 5.23 5.00 3.83
C LEU A 108 6.13 4.37 4.88
N ASN A 109 7.39 4.21 4.55
CA ASN A 109 8.46 3.94 5.49
C ASN A 109 9.39 5.13 5.47
N CYS A 110 9.41 5.87 6.57
CA CYS A 110 10.12 7.13 6.72
C CYS A 110 11.13 7.06 7.84
N ASN A 111 12.21 7.80 7.69
CA ASN A 111 13.21 8.00 8.71
C ASN A 111 13.85 9.38 8.55
N GLY A 112 14.48 9.84 9.61
CA GLY A 112 15.40 10.97 9.57
C GLY A 112 16.52 10.75 10.57
N SER A 113 17.65 11.37 10.26
CA SER A 113 18.88 11.33 11.04
C SER A 113 18.92 12.58 11.91
N GLU A 114 19.06 12.40 13.22
CA GLU A 114 19.24 13.46 14.23
C GLU A 114 18.06 14.44 14.48
N PRO A 115 17.29 14.24 15.56
CA PRO A 115 17.26 13.02 16.37
C PRO A 115 16.81 11.84 15.51
N ASP A 116 17.34 10.64 15.77
CA ASP A 116 16.90 9.47 15.02
C ASP A 116 15.40 9.20 15.28
N TRP A 117 14.66 9.01 14.20
CA TRP A 117 13.24 8.71 14.26
C TRP A 117 12.81 7.81 13.09
N VAL A 118 11.77 7.03 13.33
CA VAL A 118 11.17 6.14 12.34
C VAL A 118 9.66 6.33 12.36
N LEU A 119 9.08 6.43 11.17
CA LEU A 119 7.63 6.43 10.98
C LEU A 119 7.23 5.41 9.92
N LYS A 120 6.27 4.55 10.25
CA LYS A 120 5.62 3.64 9.31
C LYS A 120 4.15 3.99 9.21
N PHE A 121 3.67 4.29 8.01
CA PHE A 121 2.25 4.55 7.76
C PHE A 121 1.67 3.44 6.88
N ASP A 122 0.84 2.59 7.48
CA ASP A 122 -0.05 1.67 6.77
C ASP A 122 -1.34 2.42 6.40
N VAL A 123 -1.40 2.89 5.15
CA VAL A 123 -2.50 3.74 4.66
C VAL A 123 -3.80 2.94 4.58
N HIS A 124 -3.72 1.64 4.26
CA HIS A 124 -4.89 0.76 4.18
C HIS A 124 -5.53 0.54 5.55
N LYS A 125 -4.70 0.38 6.60
CA LYS A 125 -5.19 0.21 7.97
C LYS A 125 -5.45 1.52 8.70
N ASN A 126 -5.08 2.67 8.12
CA ASN A 126 -5.05 3.98 8.79
C ASN A 126 -4.19 4.01 10.06
N ILE A 127 -3.17 3.16 10.14
CA ILE A 127 -2.31 3.03 11.33
C ILE A 127 -0.96 3.66 11.03
N ILE A 128 -0.53 4.53 11.93
CA ILE A 128 0.82 5.11 11.93
C ILE A 128 1.54 4.59 13.17
N GLU A 129 2.72 4.02 12.97
CA GLU A 129 3.68 3.69 14.01
C GLU A 129 4.77 4.76 13.99
N PHE A 130 5.03 5.41 15.12
CA PHE A 130 6.06 6.44 15.26
C PHE A 130 6.89 6.20 16.51
N GLU A 131 8.20 6.34 16.36
CA GLU A 131 9.19 6.25 17.44
C GLU A 131 10.36 7.23 17.17
N SER A 132 10.92 7.78 18.23
CA SER A 132 12.14 8.59 18.21
C SER A 132 12.92 8.43 19.52
N LEU A 133 14.12 8.99 19.60
CA LEU A 133 14.90 9.00 20.86
C LEU A 133 14.13 9.62 22.04
N SER A 134 13.36 10.68 21.78
CA SER A 134 12.56 11.37 22.80
C SER A 134 11.13 10.84 22.90
N PHE A 135 10.75 9.90 22.02
CA PHE A 135 9.38 9.45 21.86
C PHE A 135 9.29 7.94 21.80
N SER A 136 8.83 7.34 22.89
CA SER A 136 8.59 5.90 22.94
C SER A 136 7.63 5.47 21.82
N LYS A 137 7.91 4.31 21.23
CA LYS A 137 7.10 3.73 20.16
C LYS A 137 5.61 3.76 20.48
N GLN A 138 4.84 4.42 19.63
CA GLN A 138 3.39 4.56 19.81
C GLN A 138 2.64 4.39 18.49
N MET A 139 1.40 3.90 18.61
CA MET A 139 0.49 3.74 17.49
C MET A 139 -0.54 4.88 17.46
N PHE A 140 -0.79 5.39 16.27
CA PHE A 140 -1.73 6.45 15.98
C PHE A 140 -2.73 5.99 14.92
N LEU A 141 -3.97 6.46 15.05
CA LEU A 141 -5.00 6.33 14.03
C LEU A 141 -5.03 7.62 13.21
N SER A 142 -4.83 7.49 11.89
CA SER A 142 -5.03 8.59 10.93
C SER A 142 -6.48 9.02 10.93
N GLN A 143 -6.72 10.31 11.21
CA GLN A 143 -8.04 10.91 11.30
C GLN A 143 -8.45 11.53 9.97
N SER A 144 -7.51 12.22 9.33
CA SER A 144 -7.73 12.83 8.03
C SER A 144 -6.44 12.80 7.24
N VAL A 145 -6.56 12.50 5.95
CA VAL A 145 -5.54 12.83 4.96
C VAL A 145 -6.15 13.85 4.01
N LYS A 146 -5.43 14.91 3.68
CA LYS A 146 -5.88 15.99 2.81
C LYS A 146 -4.84 16.21 1.73
N ALA A 147 -5.23 16.08 0.47
CA ALA A 147 -4.41 16.56 -0.64
C ALA A 147 -4.45 18.09 -0.70
N SER A 148 -3.37 18.72 -1.15
CA SER A 148 -3.39 20.16 -1.42
C SER A 148 -4.35 20.48 -2.57
N LYS A 149 -5.05 21.61 -2.47
CA LYS A 149 -6.01 22.05 -3.50
C LYS A 149 -5.33 22.55 -4.78
N ASN A 150 -4.12 23.10 -4.65
CA ASN A 150 -3.39 23.74 -5.75
C ASN A 150 -2.21 22.92 -6.27
N ASN A 151 -1.90 21.79 -5.63
CA ASN A 151 -0.78 20.96 -6.03
C ASN A 151 -1.07 19.48 -5.73
N THR A 152 -0.87 18.64 -6.73
CA THR A 152 -1.12 17.20 -6.65
C THR A 152 -0.03 16.43 -5.90
N ASN A 153 1.12 17.05 -5.59
CA ASN A 153 2.27 16.41 -4.97
C ASN A 153 2.42 16.69 -3.46
N LYS A 154 1.39 17.25 -2.80
CA LYS A 154 1.43 17.64 -1.38
C LYS A 154 0.22 17.10 -0.64
N TRP A 155 0.46 16.57 0.55
CA TRP A 155 -0.58 16.04 1.43
C TRP A 155 -0.32 16.41 2.88
N PHE A 156 -1.40 16.44 3.65
CA PHE A 156 -1.38 16.69 5.09
C PHE A 156 -2.17 15.61 5.81
N VAL A 157 -1.57 15.00 6.82
CA VAL A 157 -2.18 13.96 7.65
C VAL A 157 -2.33 14.49 9.07
N THR A 158 -3.49 14.25 9.67
CA THR A 158 -3.67 14.41 11.12
C THR A 158 -3.91 13.04 11.73
N ALA A 159 -3.23 12.74 12.83
CA ALA A 159 -3.37 11.46 13.52
C ALA A 159 -3.48 11.67 15.03
N LYS A 160 -4.19 10.75 15.69
CA LYS A 160 -4.35 10.73 17.15
C LYS A 160 -3.84 9.41 17.70
N ALA A 161 -3.18 9.46 18.84
CA ALA A 161 -2.74 8.26 19.53
C ALA A 161 -3.92 7.31 19.80
N ILE A 162 -3.70 6.01 19.62
CA ILE A 162 -4.69 4.98 19.98
C ILE A 162 -4.83 4.89 21.50
N LYS A 163 -3.71 5.08 22.22
CA LYS A 163 -3.64 5.14 23.68
C LYS A 163 -2.91 6.41 24.05
N GLY A 164 -3.52 7.30 24.82
CA GLY A 164 -2.93 8.59 25.21
C GLY A 164 -3.66 9.78 24.59
N LYS A 165 -3.04 10.97 24.67
CA LYS A 165 -3.62 12.25 24.18
C LYS A 165 -2.81 12.88 23.07
N GLU A 166 -1.73 12.24 22.66
CA GLU A 166 -0.75 12.75 21.71
C GLU A 166 -1.37 12.82 20.30
N LYS A 167 -0.89 13.79 19.53
CA LYS A 167 -1.33 14.05 18.16
C LYS A 167 -0.14 14.27 17.25
N LEU A 168 -0.27 13.81 16.01
CA LEU A 168 0.70 14.08 14.95
C LEU A 168 0.03 14.92 13.87
N ASN A 169 0.74 15.95 13.43
CA ASN A 169 0.44 16.70 12.21
C ASN A 169 1.57 16.47 11.23
N ILE A 170 1.29 15.86 10.08
CA ILE A 170 2.31 15.37 9.17
C ILE A 170 2.10 16.02 7.81
N SER A 171 3.13 16.69 7.30
CA SER A 171 3.20 17.18 5.93
C SER A 171 4.01 16.20 5.08
N ILE A 172 3.50 15.86 3.90
CA ILE A 172 4.13 14.91 2.97
C ILE A 172 4.21 15.59 1.61
N ILE A 173 5.39 15.58 1.01
CA ILE A 173 5.64 16.17 -0.31
C ILE A 173 6.36 15.15 -1.18
N GLU A 174 5.83 14.86 -2.36
CA GLU A 174 6.53 14.06 -3.36
C GLU A 174 7.53 14.94 -4.12
N THR A 175 8.80 14.84 -3.73
CA THR A 175 9.90 15.60 -4.34
C THR A 175 10.71 14.76 -5.31
N ASN A 176 10.73 13.43 -5.15
CA ASN A 176 11.65 12.54 -5.86
C ASN A 176 13.14 12.93 -5.74
N GLN A 177 13.49 13.70 -4.71
CA GLN A 177 14.79 14.32 -4.51
C GLN A 177 15.21 14.37 -3.04
N CYS A 178 14.46 13.71 -2.14
CA CYS A 178 14.78 13.75 -0.72
C CYS A 178 16.04 12.91 -0.45
N SER A 179 16.95 13.44 0.36
CA SER A 179 18.23 12.87 0.77
C SER A 179 18.24 12.76 2.29
N ASP A 180 18.81 11.68 2.82
CA ASP A 180 19.07 11.51 4.25
C ASP A 180 20.45 12.08 4.67
N ASP A 181 21.15 12.73 3.73
CA ASP A 181 22.48 13.35 3.85
C ASP A 181 23.60 12.41 4.32
N MET A 182 23.29 11.11 4.38
CA MET A 182 24.19 10.05 4.85
C MET A 182 24.41 8.97 3.79
N SER A 183 23.49 8.84 2.83
CA SER A 183 23.50 7.82 1.78
C SER A 183 23.36 8.43 0.38
N ASP A 184 23.82 7.73 -0.64
CA ASP A 184 23.57 8.07 -2.05
C ASP A 184 22.12 7.75 -2.51
N PHE A 185 21.20 7.54 -1.58
CA PHE A 185 19.83 7.12 -1.88
C PHE A 185 18.92 8.31 -2.06
N VAL A 186 18.19 8.31 -3.18
CA VAL A 186 17.11 9.25 -3.42
C VAL A 186 15.79 8.65 -2.98
N TYR A 187 15.08 9.38 -2.14
CA TYR A 187 13.79 9.02 -1.63
C TYR A 187 12.68 9.74 -2.39
N ARG A 188 11.52 9.08 -2.50
CA ARG A 188 10.39 9.61 -3.26
C ARG A 188 9.71 10.79 -2.56
N TYR A 189 9.61 10.75 -1.23
CA TYR A 189 8.89 11.75 -0.46
C TYR A 189 9.77 12.40 0.60
N SER A 190 9.52 13.68 0.85
CA SER A 190 9.95 14.42 2.04
C SER A 190 8.79 14.52 3.02
N MET A 191 9.08 14.38 4.31
CA MET A 191 8.10 14.40 5.38
C MET A 191 8.53 15.36 6.49
N ILE A 192 7.56 16.09 7.03
CA ILE A 192 7.71 16.86 8.28
C ILE A 192 6.63 16.40 9.24
N ILE A 193 7.01 16.07 10.47
CA ILE A 193 6.12 15.65 11.56
C ILE A 193 6.19 16.73 12.63
N ASN A 194 5.07 17.36 12.94
CA ASN A 194 4.94 18.23 14.10
C ASN A 194 4.23 17.46 15.23
N THR A 195 4.96 17.23 16.31
CA THR A 195 4.42 16.73 17.57
C THR A 195 4.19 17.91 18.51
N ILE A 196 3.07 17.93 19.24
CA ILE A 196 2.75 19.09 20.10
C ILE A 196 3.80 19.28 21.20
N ASP A 197 4.31 18.19 21.78
CA ASP A 197 5.16 18.24 22.98
C ASP A 197 6.64 17.93 22.71
N ASN A 198 6.98 17.29 21.59
CA ASN A 198 8.32 16.73 21.34
C ASN A 198 9.01 17.35 20.11
N GLY A 199 8.52 18.50 19.65
CA GLY A 199 9.10 19.27 18.55
C GLY A 199 8.74 18.76 17.16
N VAL A 200 9.53 19.21 16.19
CA VAL A 200 9.35 18.96 14.76
C VAL A 200 10.45 18.02 14.27
N TYR A 201 10.05 16.98 13.55
CA TYR A 201 10.94 16.03 12.88
C TYR A 201 10.83 16.23 11.37
N SER A 202 11.93 16.08 10.64
CA SER A 202 11.96 16.08 9.18
C SER A 202 12.81 14.95 8.65
N GLY A 203 12.49 14.45 7.46
CA GLY A 203 13.21 13.35 6.84
C GLY A 203 12.54 12.84 5.59
N CYS A 204 12.89 11.62 5.18
CA CYS A 204 12.57 11.08 3.88
C CYS A 204 11.77 9.77 3.97
N CYS A 205 10.96 9.49 2.95
CA CYS A 205 10.18 8.25 2.87
C CYS A 205 10.34 7.54 1.54
N ASN A 206 10.28 6.22 1.60
CA ASN A 206 10.26 5.28 0.47
C ASN A 206 11.45 5.52 -0.47
N ARG A 207 12.56 4.87 -0.15
CA ARG A 207 13.74 4.80 -1.00
C ARG A 207 13.36 4.32 -2.40
N LYS A 208 13.86 5.00 -3.44
CA LYS A 208 13.68 4.54 -4.82
C LYS A 208 14.57 3.33 -5.07
N ALA A 209 14.04 2.32 -5.76
CA ALA A 209 14.89 1.26 -6.30
C ALA A 209 15.90 1.88 -7.27
N ASN A 210 17.15 1.44 -7.21
CA ASN A 210 18.16 1.81 -8.21
C ASN A 210 17.63 1.36 -9.58
N GLN A 211 17.62 2.27 -10.56
CA GLN A 211 17.27 1.95 -11.94
C GLN A 211 18.33 1.08 -12.59
#